data_AF-A0AA39UD96-F1
#
_entry.id   AF-A0AA39UD96-F1
#
_cell.length_a   1.000
_cell.length_b   1.000
_cell.length_c   1.000
_cell.angle_alpha   90.00
_cell.angle_beta   90.00
_cell.angle_gamma   90.00
#
_symmetry.space_group_name_H-M   'P 1'
#
loop_
_entity.id
_entity.type
_entity.pdbx_description
1 polymer ?
#
loop_
_entity_poly.entity_id
_entity_poly.type
_entity_poly.pdbx_seq_one_letter_code
_entity_poly.pdbx_strand_id
1 'polypeptide(L)'
;MAKVESPEERRVAHNASSRRSYAKNRNSINQKRRDNYRKKKSQRHGCRLEPLIRQAKRLVEIEVNSCHSHIERCSLLAETMDQIERLSIKFALVTHGSLKVHANAVYQLYQESITADRPKGYRSVLDNTVLEISTIEHSILQHEHLILNTAGVGKEMRRLRVVLDPVQTLVSWLEEILMEAMISPTGLKGKYLNGELAFQM
;
A
#
# COMPACT_ATOMS: atom_id res chain seq x y z
N MET A 1 -78.76 -19.00 25.46
CA MET A 1 -77.37 -18.68 25.87
C MET A 1 -76.43 -19.62 25.12
N ALA A 2 -75.71 -19.11 24.12
CA ALA A 2 -74.75 -19.89 23.35
C ALA A 2 -73.41 -19.92 24.09
N LYS A 3 -72.88 -21.13 24.33
CA LYS A 3 -71.62 -21.36 25.04
C LYS A 3 -70.46 -20.90 24.15
N VAL A 4 -69.84 -19.77 24.47
CA VAL A 4 -68.69 -19.24 23.73
C VAL A 4 -67.47 -20.10 24.09
N GLU A 5 -67.07 -20.99 23.18
CA GLU A 5 -65.86 -21.82 23.33
C GLU A 5 -64.62 -20.93 23.40
N SER A 6 -63.81 -21.17 24.44
CA SER A 6 -62.61 -20.38 24.71
C SER A 6 -61.54 -20.62 23.62
N PRO A 7 -60.74 -19.61 23.24
CA PRO A 7 -59.61 -19.78 22.31
C PRO A 7 -58.66 -20.92 22.70
N GLU A 8 -58.53 -21.18 24.00
CA GLU A 8 -57.73 -22.26 24.57
C GLU A 8 -58.28 -23.64 24.17
N GLU A 9 -59.61 -23.82 24.19
CA GLU A 9 -60.29 -25.07 23.86
C GLU A 9 -60.16 -25.39 22.36
N ARG A 10 -60.25 -24.37 21.50
CA ARG A 10 -60.01 -24.53 20.05
C ARG A 10 -58.59 -24.99 19.76
N ARG A 11 -57.60 -24.46 20.49
CA ARG A 11 -56.19 -24.85 20.34
C ARG A 11 -55.97 -26.30 20.76
N VAL A 12 -56.58 -26.73 21.86
CA VAL A 12 -56.50 -28.12 22.35
C VAL A 12 -57.17 -29.08 21.37
N ALA A 13 -58.37 -28.74 20.86
CA ALA A 13 -59.08 -29.54 19.86
C ALA A 13 -58.30 -29.68 18.55
N HIS A 14 -57.71 -28.58 18.07
CA HIS A 14 -56.87 -28.59 16.87
C HIS A 14 -55.62 -29.46 17.05
N ASN A 15 -54.93 -29.33 18.19
CA ASN A 15 -53.76 -30.15 18.51
C ASN A 15 -54.12 -31.64 18.62
N ALA A 16 -55.26 -31.97 19.22
CA ALA A 16 -55.76 -33.34 19.30
C ALA A 16 -56.09 -33.91 17.91
N SER A 17 -56.75 -33.12 17.04
CA SER A 17 -57.06 -33.51 15.66
C SER A 17 -55.78 -33.73 14.83
N SER A 18 -54.81 -32.81 14.92
CA SER A 18 -53.52 -32.92 14.25
C SER A 18 -52.74 -34.17 14.68
N ARG A 19 -52.71 -34.47 15.99
CA ARG A 19 -52.09 -35.70 16.51
C ARG A 19 -52.76 -36.96 15.97
N ARG A 20 -54.10 -37.00 15.88
CA ARG A 20 -54.84 -38.14 15.31
C ARG A 20 -54.55 -38.31 13.81
N SER A 21 -54.49 -37.21 13.07
CA SER A 21 -54.13 -37.22 11.64
C SER A 21 -52.70 -37.71 11.42
N TYR A 22 -51.74 -37.22 12.22
CA TYR A 22 -50.35 -37.67 12.16
C TYR A 22 -50.21 -39.15 12.51
N ALA A 23 -50.93 -39.64 13.53
CA ALA A 23 -50.93 -41.04 13.90
C ALA A 23 -51.42 -41.94 12.75
N LYS A 24 -52.48 -41.55 12.03
CA LYS A 24 -52.99 -42.28 10.87
C LYS A 24 -52.01 -42.27 9.69
N ASN A 25 -51.32 -41.15 9.46
CA ASN A 25 -50.47 -40.95 8.28
C ASN A 25 -48.97 -41.19 8.53
N ARG A 26 -48.59 -41.60 9.74
CA ARG A 26 -47.19 -41.74 10.17
C ARG A 26 -46.37 -42.63 9.23
N ASN A 27 -46.95 -43.76 8.81
CA ASN A 27 -46.27 -44.72 7.95
C ASN A 27 -46.03 -44.18 6.54
N SER A 28 -47.02 -43.48 5.96
CA SER A 28 -46.88 -42.81 4.65
C SER A 28 -45.81 -41.71 4.68
N ILE A 29 -45.80 -40.90 5.74
CA ILE A 29 -44.78 -39.85 5.94
C ILE A 29 -43.38 -40.47 6.06
N ASN A 30 -43.23 -41.52 6.85
CA ASN A 30 -41.95 -42.22 7.04
C ASN A 30 -41.49 -42.92 5.76
N GLN A 31 -42.41 -43.50 4.99
CA GLN A 31 -42.10 -44.13 3.70
C GLN A 31 -41.58 -43.10 2.70
N LYS A 32 -42.28 -41.97 2.55
CA LYS A 32 -41.85 -40.87 1.67
C LYS A 32 -40.48 -40.30 2.06
N ARG A 33 -40.18 -40.24 3.36
CA ARG A 33 -38.84 -39.85 3.88
C ARG A 33 -37.76 -40.87 3.50
N ARG A 34 -38.04 -42.18 3.65
CA ARG A 34 -37.12 -43.25 3.26
C ARG A 34 -36.85 -43.26 1.75
N ASP A 35 -37.88 -43.04 0.93
CA ASP A 35 -37.74 -43.01 -0.52
C ASP A 35 -36.91 -41.80 -0.99
N ASN A 36 -37.13 -40.63 -0.38
CA ASN A 36 -36.30 -39.45 -0.64
C ASN A 36 -34.83 -39.67 -0.21
N TYR A 37 -34.61 -40.34 0.91
CA TYR A 37 -33.24 -40.69 1.34
C TYR A 37 -32.59 -41.68 0.36
N ARG A 38 -33.31 -42.70 -0.11
CA ARG A 38 -32.80 -43.64 -1.13
C ARG A 38 -32.46 -42.93 -2.44
N LYS A 39 -33.31 -42.02 -2.93
CA LYS A 39 -33.03 -41.21 -4.15
C LYS A 39 -31.78 -40.33 -4.00
N LYS A 40 -31.61 -39.67 -2.85
CA LYS A 40 -30.40 -38.88 -2.58
C LYS A 40 -29.15 -39.74 -2.42
N LYS A 41 -29.28 -40.95 -1.85
CA LYS A 41 -28.17 -41.90 -1.69
C LYS A 41 -27.76 -42.52 -3.03
N SER A 42 -28.71 -42.85 -3.92
CA SER A 42 -28.42 -43.40 -5.25
C SER A 42 -27.76 -42.37 -6.19
N GLN A 43 -28.07 -41.08 -6.04
CA GLN A 43 -27.38 -40.00 -6.77
C GLN A 43 -25.89 -39.85 -6.42
N ARG A 44 -25.42 -40.34 -5.26
CA ARG A 44 -24.00 -40.24 -4.88
C ARG A 44 -23.10 -41.31 -5.52
N HIS A 45 -23.67 -42.32 -6.17
CA HIS A 45 -22.91 -43.44 -6.77
C HIS A 45 -22.82 -43.44 -8.30
N GLY A 46 -23.43 -42.47 -8.98
CA GLY A 46 -23.22 -42.25 -10.42
C GLY A 46 -22.36 -41.02 -10.65
N CYS A 47 -21.24 -41.16 -11.37
CA CYS A 47 -20.31 -40.10 -11.80
C CYS A 47 -19.38 -39.51 -10.73
N ARG A 48 -18.31 -40.26 -10.40
CA ARG A 48 -17.21 -39.81 -9.51
C ARG A 48 -15.99 -39.23 -10.27
N LEU A 49 -16.17 -38.74 -11.50
CA LEU A 49 -15.08 -38.17 -12.31
C LEU A 49 -15.19 -36.65 -12.53
N GLU A 50 -16.40 -36.09 -12.56
CA GLU A 50 -16.59 -34.63 -12.70
C GLU A 50 -16.06 -33.78 -11.52
N PRO A 51 -16.14 -34.22 -10.25
CA PRO A 51 -15.63 -33.40 -9.14
C PRO A 51 -14.11 -33.24 -9.18
N LEU A 52 -13.38 -34.31 -9.57
CA LEU A 52 -11.92 -34.31 -9.60
C LEU A 52 -11.38 -33.49 -10.78
N ILE A 53 -12.02 -33.55 -11.95
CA ILE A 53 -11.63 -32.71 -13.10
C ILE A 53 -11.91 -31.23 -12.82
N ARG A 54 -13.05 -30.90 -12.17
CA ARG A 54 -13.33 -29.51 -11.74
C ARG A 54 -12.37 -29.02 -10.66
N GLN A 55 -11.98 -29.89 -9.73
CA GLN A 55 -11.03 -29.53 -8.67
C GLN A 55 -9.60 -29.38 -9.21
N ALA A 56 -9.16 -30.27 -10.10
CA ALA A 56 -7.88 -30.15 -10.80
C ALA A 56 -7.83 -28.91 -11.69
N LYS A 57 -8.90 -28.61 -12.43
CA LYS A 57 -8.99 -27.38 -13.24
C LYS A 57 -8.93 -26.11 -12.39
N ARG A 58 -9.62 -26.09 -11.23
CA ARG A 58 -9.51 -24.96 -10.27
C ARG A 58 -8.12 -24.83 -9.68
N LEU A 59 -7.44 -25.92 -9.34
CA LEU A 59 -6.08 -25.88 -8.80
C LEU A 59 -5.07 -25.39 -9.84
N VAL A 60 -5.20 -25.84 -11.09
CA VAL A 60 -4.38 -25.36 -12.22
C VAL A 60 -4.66 -23.88 -12.53
N GLU A 61 -5.91 -23.43 -12.53
CA GLU A 61 -6.24 -22.01 -12.70
C GLU A 61 -5.68 -21.14 -11.56
N ILE A 62 -5.69 -21.63 -10.31
CA ILE A 62 -5.11 -20.93 -9.16
C ILE A 62 -3.57 -20.89 -9.26
N GLU A 63 -2.94 -21.99 -9.66
CA GLU A 63 -1.48 -22.08 -9.80
C GLU A 63 -0.97 -21.24 -10.99
N VAL A 64 -1.67 -21.24 -12.12
CA VAL A 64 -1.33 -20.42 -13.28
C VAL A 64 -1.55 -18.93 -13.00
N ASN A 65 -2.65 -18.54 -12.33
CA ASN A 65 -2.86 -17.15 -11.92
C ASN A 65 -1.86 -16.71 -10.84
N SER A 66 -1.52 -17.58 -9.89
CA SER A 66 -0.49 -17.31 -8.88
C SER A 66 0.88 -17.14 -9.52
N CYS A 67 1.24 -17.99 -10.49
CA CYS A 67 2.51 -17.91 -11.21
C CYS A 67 2.59 -16.65 -12.08
N HIS A 68 1.52 -16.29 -12.80
CA HIS A 68 1.46 -15.03 -13.56
C HIS A 68 1.61 -13.82 -12.64
N SER A 69 0.85 -13.78 -11.53
CA SER A 69 0.93 -12.68 -10.56
C SER A 69 2.31 -12.58 -9.89
N HIS A 70 3.00 -13.71 -9.70
CA HIS A 70 4.36 -13.72 -9.15
C HIS A 70 5.39 -13.22 -10.17
N ILE A 71 5.30 -13.67 -11.43
CA ILE A 71 6.19 -13.23 -12.51
C ILE A 71 6.02 -11.72 -12.75
N GLU A 72 4.78 -11.23 -12.81
CA GLU A 72 4.46 -9.79 -12.94
C GLU A 72 4.95 -8.97 -11.74
N ARG A 73 4.83 -9.50 -10.52
CA ARG A 73 5.37 -8.83 -9.32
C ARG A 73 6.90 -8.78 -9.35
N CYS A 74 7.56 -9.84 -9.78
CA CYS A 74 9.01 -9.86 -9.93
C CYS A 74 9.49 -8.88 -11.00
N SER A 75 8.78 -8.76 -12.14
CA SER A 75 9.14 -7.80 -13.20
C SER A 75 8.92 -6.36 -12.72
N LEU A 76 7.78 -6.07 -12.09
CA LEU A 76 7.47 -4.74 -11.56
C LEU A 76 8.46 -4.29 -10.49
N LEU A 77 8.85 -5.20 -9.59
CA LEU A 77 9.84 -4.91 -8.57
C LEU A 77 11.22 -4.64 -9.19
N ALA A 78 11.63 -5.43 -10.19
CA ALA A 78 12.89 -5.22 -10.90
C ALA A 78 12.93 -3.86 -11.63
N GLU A 79 11.85 -3.51 -12.33
CA GLU A 79 11.69 -2.20 -12.99
C GLU A 79 11.76 -1.06 -11.98
N THR A 80 11.10 -1.22 -10.83
CA THR A 80 11.13 -0.22 -9.75
C THR A 80 12.54 -0.01 -9.21
N MET A 81 13.29 -1.09 -9.02
CA MET A 81 14.68 -1.00 -8.57
C MET A 81 15.59 -0.34 -9.62
N ASP A 82 15.37 -0.59 -10.91
CA ASP A 82 16.09 0.09 -12.00
C ASP A 82 15.81 1.60 -12.00
N GLN A 83 14.56 2.01 -11.76
CA GLN A 83 14.21 3.43 -11.64
C GLN A 83 14.88 4.10 -10.43
N ILE A 84 14.92 3.42 -9.29
CA ILE A 84 15.64 3.93 -8.09
C ILE A 84 17.13 4.09 -8.38
N GLU A 85 17.75 3.15 -9.10
CA GLU A 85 19.15 3.25 -9.51
C GLU A 85 19.39 4.44 -10.44
N ARG A 86 18.52 4.65 -11.43
CA ARG A 86 18.57 5.84 -12.31
C ARG A 86 18.43 7.14 -11.52
N LEU A 87 17.52 7.19 -10.55
CA LEU A 87 17.35 8.35 -9.66
C LEU A 87 18.61 8.58 -8.82
N SER A 88 19.23 7.52 -8.31
CA SER A 88 20.51 7.60 -7.60
C SER A 88 21.62 8.18 -8.48
N ILE A 89 21.72 7.75 -9.74
CA ILE A 89 22.70 8.29 -10.69
C ILE A 89 22.41 9.76 -10.99
N LYS A 90 21.15 10.12 -11.24
CA LYS A 90 20.74 11.53 -11.45
C LYS A 90 21.11 12.40 -10.25
N PHE A 91 20.83 11.92 -9.04
CA PHE A 91 21.18 12.62 -7.81
C PHE A 91 22.70 12.80 -7.64
N ALA A 92 23.48 11.75 -7.92
CA ALA A 92 24.93 11.82 -7.89
C ALA A 92 25.49 12.84 -8.91
N LEU A 93 24.87 12.96 -10.09
CA LEU A 93 25.26 13.94 -11.10
C LEU A 93 24.99 15.38 -10.65
N VAL A 94 23.81 15.64 -10.08
CA VAL A 94 23.44 16.98 -9.55
C VAL A 94 24.35 17.39 -8.39
N THR A 95 24.68 16.44 -7.51
CA THR A 95 25.50 16.71 -6.31
C THR A 95 27.00 16.58 -6.54
N HIS A 96 27.42 16.21 -7.76
CA HIS A 96 28.81 15.82 -8.07
C HIS A 96 29.37 14.79 -7.07
N GLY A 97 28.51 13.92 -6.54
CA GLY A 97 28.86 12.88 -5.58
C GLY A 97 29.14 13.37 -4.15
N SER A 98 28.94 14.65 -3.83
CA SER A 98 29.15 15.18 -2.48
C SER A 98 28.09 16.17 -2.05
N LEU A 99 27.28 15.77 -1.07
CA LEU A 99 26.21 16.60 -0.51
C LEU A 99 26.75 17.91 0.09
N LYS A 100 27.83 17.81 0.87
CA LYS A 100 28.44 18.97 1.54
C LYS A 100 28.98 19.97 0.53
N VAL A 101 29.65 19.47 -0.53
CA VAL A 101 30.19 20.34 -1.59
C VAL A 101 29.05 21.02 -2.35
N HIS A 102 27.97 20.29 -2.67
CA HIS A 102 26.81 20.85 -3.35
C HIS A 102 26.10 21.91 -2.50
N ALA A 103 25.77 21.62 -1.24
CA ALA A 103 25.14 22.58 -0.32
C ALA A 103 26.01 23.84 -0.14
N ASN A 104 27.33 23.66 0.00
CA ASN A 104 28.26 24.77 0.07
C ASN A 104 28.26 25.61 -1.22
N ALA A 105 28.29 24.98 -2.40
CA ALA A 105 28.25 25.67 -3.67
C ALA A 105 26.96 26.51 -3.83
N VAL A 106 25.81 25.94 -3.43
CA VAL A 106 24.52 26.63 -3.45
C VAL A 106 24.53 27.85 -2.52
N TYR A 107 25.08 27.71 -1.31
CA TYR A 107 25.27 28.84 -0.41
C TYR A 107 26.15 29.94 -1.03
N GLN A 108 27.28 29.58 -1.64
CA GLN A 108 28.18 30.56 -2.27
C GLN A 108 27.50 31.29 -3.43
N LEU A 109 26.78 30.56 -4.30
CA LEU A 109 25.98 31.15 -5.38
C LEU A 109 24.92 32.13 -4.86
N TYR A 110 24.27 31.78 -3.74
CA TYR A 110 23.36 32.71 -3.08
C TYR A 110 24.09 33.93 -2.52
N GLN A 111 25.26 33.80 -1.89
CA GLN A 111 26.03 34.94 -1.40
C GLN A 111 26.48 35.87 -2.53
N GLU A 112 26.96 35.32 -3.66
CA GLU A 112 27.34 36.09 -4.85
C GLU A 112 26.17 36.86 -5.45
N SER A 113 24.95 36.38 -5.25
CA SER A 113 23.75 37.09 -5.70
C SER A 113 23.40 38.34 -4.90
N ILE A 114 23.98 38.52 -3.71
CA ILE A 114 23.73 39.67 -2.83
C ILE A 114 24.55 40.84 -3.35
N THR A 115 23.86 41.88 -3.82
CA THR A 115 24.49 43.11 -4.33
C THR A 115 23.94 44.33 -3.60
N ALA A 116 24.57 45.50 -3.80
CA ALA A 116 24.08 46.76 -3.22
C ALA A 116 22.62 47.05 -3.63
N ASP A 117 22.27 46.73 -4.88
CA ASP A 117 20.91 46.90 -5.41
C ASP A 117 19.95 45.81 -4.94
N ARG A 118 20.47 44.67 -4.44
CA ARG A 118 19.71 43.50 -4.00
C ARG A 118 20.28 42.92 -2.70
N PRO A 119 20.02 43.57 -1.56
CA PRO A 119 20.60 43.17 -0.27
C PRO A 119 20.09 41.81 0.24
N LYS A 120 19.05 41.24 -0.39
CA LYS A 120 18.50 39.91 -0.07
C LYS A 120 18.95 38.80 -1.04
N GLY A 121 19.69 39.16 -2.09
CA GLY A 121 20.12 38.21 -3.12
C GLY A 121 18.96 37.65 -3.97
N TYR A 122 19.28 36.67 -4.81
CA TYR A 122 18.35 35.91 -5.62
C TYR A 122 17.85 34.69 -4.85
N ARG A 123 16.70 34.85 -4.17
CA ARG A 123 16.01 33.74 -3.50
C ARG A 123 15.74 32.56 -4.45
N SER A 124 15.49 32.84 -5.72
CA SER A 124 15.26 31.84 -6.76
C SER A 124 16.40 30.83 -6.90
N VAL A 125 17.64 31.18 -6.53
CA VAL A 125 18.76 30.22 -6.50
C VAL A 125 18.43 29.09 -5.53
N LEU A 126 18.04 29.43 -4.31
CA LEU A 126 17.70 28.46 -3.27
C LEU A 126 16.39 27.73 -3.58
N ASP A 127 15.34 28.46 -3.98
CA ASP A 127 14.03 27.85 -4.28
C ASP A 127 14.15 26.82 -5.42
N ASN A 128 14.89 27.13 -6.49
CA ASN A 128 15.06 26.22 -7.63
C ASN A 128 15.85 24.97 -7.24
N THR A 129 16.91 25.11 -6.44
CA THR A 129 17.70 23.96 -5.97
C THR A 129 16.88 23.08 -5.03
N VAL A 130 16.16 23.66 -4.06
CA VAL A 130 15.25 22.91 -3.18
C VAL A 130 14.23 22.14 -4.01
N LEU A 131 13.63 22.79 -5.01
CA LEU A 131 12.65 22.15 -5.89
C LEU A 131 13.25 20.99 -6.71
N GLU A 132 14.46 21.15 -7.25
CA GLU A 132 15.13 20.11 -8.03
C GLU A 132 15.39 18.85 -7.19
N ILE A 133 15.94 19.01 -5.98
CA ILE A 133 16.24 17.88 -5.09
C ILE A 133 14.95 17.28 -4.54
N SER A 134 13.96 18.08 -4.15
CA SER A 134 12.66 17.60 -3.66
C SER A 134 11.90 16.81 -4.73
N THR A 135 12.08 17.15 -6.01
CA THR A 135 11.50 16.37 -7.11
C THR A 135 12.08 14.96 -7.16
N ILE A 136 13.40 14.82 -6.94
CA ILE A 136 14.07 13.52 -6.86
C ILE A 136 13.57 12.75 -5.64
N GLU A 137 13.49 13.40 -4.48
CA GLU A 137 12.97 12.79 -3.24
C GLU A 137 11.56 12.24 -3.46
N HIS A 138 10.66 13.05 -4.03
CA HIS A 138 9.29 12.67 -4.28
C HIS A 138 9.19 11.48 -5.23
N SER A 139 10.00 11.44 -6.29
CA SER A 139 10.07 10.28 -7.20
C SER A 139 10.51 9.00 -6.47
N ILE A 140 11.48 9.08 -5.56
CA ILE A 140 11.93 7.91 -4.77
C ILE A 140 10.81 7.45 -3.81
N LEU A 141 10.14 8.38 -3.13
CA LEU A 141 9.04 8.09 -2.20
C LEU A 141 7.84 7.43 -2.90
N GLN A 142 7.56 7.77 -4.16
CA GLN A 142 6.53 7.09 -4.95
C GLN A 142 6.82 5.60 -5.13
N HIS A 143 8.10 5.23 -5.28
CA HIS A 143 8.53 3.84 -5.39
C HIS A 143 8.54 3.10 -4.05
N GLU A 144 8.59 3.82 -2.93
CA GLU A 144 8.55 3.22 -1.57
C GLU A 144 7.26 2.42 -1.34
N HIS A 145 6.11 3.01 -1.65
CA HIS A 145 4.82 2.34 -1.50
C HIS A 145 4.71 1.09 -2.39
N LEU A 146 5.27 1.13 -3.59
CA LEU A 146 5.29 -0.01 -4.50
C LEU A 146 6.14 -1.15 -3.94
N ILE A 147 7.34 -0.86 -3.43
CA ILE A 147 8.23 -1.85 -2.80
C ILE A 147 7.56 -2.46 -1.57
N LEU A 148 6.95 -1.63 -0.71
CA LEU A 148 6.25 -2.11 0.48
C LEU A 148 5.14 -3.11 0.13
N ASN A 149 4.37 -2.86 -0.93
CA ASN A 149 3.27 -3.75 -1.34
C ASN A 149 3.73 -5.01 -2.08
N THR A 150 4.91 -5.00 -2.69
CA THR A 150 5.42 -6.11 -3.50
C THR A 150 6.39 -7.02 -2.75
N ALA A 151 7.33 -6.44 -2.02
CA ALA A 151 8.42 -7.14 -1.32
C ALA A 151 8.41 -6.92 0.21
N GLY A 152 7.68 -5.93 0.71
CA GLY A 152 7.67 -5.56 2.13
C GLY A 152 8.98 -4.92 2.60
N VAL A 153 9.25 -4.98 3.91
CA VAL A 153 10.44 -4.37 4.54
C VAL A 153 11.66 -5.30 4.39
N GLY A 154 12.12 -5.44 3.14
CA GLY A 154 13.15 -6.39 2.73
C GLY A 154 14.51 -5.78 2.37
N LYS A 155 15.23 -6.44 1.46
CA LYS A 155 16.52 -5.97 0.91
C LYS A 155 16.32 -4.77 0.00
N GLU A 156 15.22 -4.76 -0.74
CA GLU A 156 14.82 -3.75 -1.72
C GLU A 156 14.50 -2.43 -1.00
N MET A 157 13.74 -2.52 0.10
CA MET A 157 13.47 -1.36 0.96
C MET A 157 14.76 -0.76 1.55
N ARG A 158 15.70 -1.62 1.98
CA ARG A 158 17.02 -1.15 2.45
C ARG A 158 17.80 -0.44 1.34
N ARG A 159 17.76 -0.96 0.11
CA ARG A 159 18.39 -0.30 -1.05
C ARG A 159 17.76 1.05 -1.36
N LEU A 160 16.43 1.15 -1.28
CA LEU A 160 15.74 2.44 -1.41
C LEU A 160 16.22 3.44 -0.34
N ARG A 161 16.30 3.02 0.93
CA ARG A 161 16.78 3.89 2.03
C ARG A 161 18.20 4.39 1.81
N VAL A 162 19.11 3.54 1.32
CA VAL A 162 20.47 3.95 0.97
C VAL A 162 20.51 5.11 -0.03
N VAL A 163 19.52 5.21 -0.92
CA VAL A 163 19.40 6.31 -1.89
C VAL A 163 18.61 7.48 -1.31
N LEU A 164 17.53 7.20 -0.58
CA LEU A 164 16.62 8.21 -0.05
C LEU A 164 17.26 9.04 1.08
N ASP A 165 17.92 8.40 2.05
CA ASP A 165 18.42 9.09 3.25
C ASP A 165 19.41 10.24 2.90
N PRO A 166 20.36 10.06 1.94
CA PRO A 166 21.20 11.16 1.45
C PRO A 166 20.42 12.30 0.79
N VAL A 167 19.36 11.98 0.03
CA VAL A 167 18.51 12.98 -0.64
C VAL A 167 17.78 13.81 0.40
N GLN A 168 17.15 13.17 1.39
CA GLN A 168 16.44 13.84 2.49
C GLN A 168 17.37 14.73 3.30
N THR A 169 18.57 14.23 3.61
CA THR A 169 19.60 15.00 4.31
C THR A 169 19.92 16.29 3.55
N LEU A 170 20.12 16.22 2.23
CA LEU A 170 20.41 17.40 1.44
C LEU A 170 19.22 18.36 1.36
N VAL A 171 17.98 17.87 1.19
CA VAL A 171 16.78 18.72 1.21
C VAL A 171 16.72 19.49 2.53
N SER A 172 16.88 18.82 3.66
CA SER A 172 16.85 19.47 4.98
C SER A 172 17.92 20.56 5.12
N TRP A 173 19.15 20.33 4.62
CA TRP A 173 20.20 21.34 4.63
C TRP A 173 19.86 22.55 3.74
N LEU A 174 19.29 22.32 2.56
CA LEU A 174 18.91 23.40 1.65
C LEU A 174 17.72 24.20 2.20
N GLU A 175 16.76 23.53 2.83
CA GLU A 175 15.64 24.18 3.52
C GLU A 175 16.11 25.04 4.70
N GLU A 176 17.09 24.56 5.48
CA GLU A 176 17.72 25.38 6.53
C GLU A 176 18.33 26.65 5.95
N ILE A 177 19.14 26.54 4.89
CA ILE A 177 19.75 27.70 4.21
C ILE A 177 18.66 28.67 3.71
N LEU A 178 17.59 28.15 3.10
CA LEU A 178 16.48 28.96 2.61
C LEU A 178 15.75 29.69 3.75
N MET A 179 15.44 29.00 4.84
CA MET A 179 14.78 29.59 6.00
C MET A 179 15.63 30.70 6.62
N GLU A 180 16.92 30.45 6.83
CA GLU A 180 17.85 31.44 7.37
C GLU A 180 18.03 32.65 6.44
N ALA A 181 18.12 32.42 5.12
CA ALA A 181 18.15 33.49 4.12
C ALA A 181 16.89 34.36 4.16
N MET A 182 15.71 33.74 4.37
CA MET A 182 14.44 34.45 4.48
C MET A 182 14.34 35.30 5.75
N ILE A 183 14.92 34.83 6.86
CA ILE A 183 14.97 35.58 8.13
C ILE A 183 15.95 36.74 8.02
N SER A 184 17.21 36.44 7.70
CA SER A 184 18.27 37.43 7.59
C SER A 184 19.46 36.90 6.78
N PRO A 185 19.76 37.50 5.61
CA PRO A 185 20.97 37.14 4.85
C PRO A 185 22.27 37.33 5.64
N THR A 186 22.33 38.35 6.52
CA THR A 186 23.48 38.58 7.40
C THR A 186 23.55 37.55 8.53
N GLY A 187 22.40 37.11 9.04
CA GLY A 187 22.28 36.03 10.02
C GLY A 187 22.78 34.70 9.46
N LEU A 188 22.31 34.33 8.27
CA LEU A 188 22.78 33.16 7.53
C LEU A 188 24.31 33.19 7.32
N LYS A 189 24.86 34.35 6.92
CA LYS A 189 26.31 34.51 6.79
C LYS A 189 27.05 34.30 8.11
N GLY A 190 26.51 34.82 9.21
CA GLY A 190 27.04 34.60 10.56
C GLY A 190 27.09 33.12 10.92
N LYS A 191 25.97 32.41 10.74
CA LYS A 191 25.88 30.96 10.99
C LYS A 191 26.88 30.16 10.16
N TYR A 192 27.01 30.49 8.87
CA TYR A 192 27.97 29.85 7.99
C TYR A 192 29.42 30.03 8.47
N LEU A 193 29.79 31.24 8.88
CA LEU A 193 31.14 31.54 9.38
C LEU A 193 31.44 30.85 10.72
N ASN A 194 30.42 30.66 11.55
CA ASN A 194 30.53 29.97 12.83
C ASN A 194 30.47 28.44 12.71
N GLY A 195 30.17 27.89 11.53
CA GLY A 195 29.98 26.45 11.35
C GLY A 195 28.69 25.90 11.98
N GLU A 196 27.67 26.75 12.12
CA GLU A 196 26.41 26.41 12.79
C GLU A 196 25.38 25.74 11.86
N LEU A 197 25.62 25.71 10.55
CA LEU A 197 24.72 25.08 9.59
C LEU A 197 24.87 23.56 9.60
N ALA A 198 23.76 22.84 9.42
CA ALA A 198 23.73 21.38 9.57
C ALA A 198 24.68 20.63 8.61
N PHE A 199 24.98 21.18 7.44
CA PHE A 199 25.92 20.58 6.49
C PHE A 199 27.39 20.75 6.89
N GLN A 200 27.71 21.63 7.84
CA GLN A 200 29.07 21.93 8.31
C GLN A 200 29.46 21.11 9.54
N MET A 201 28.48 20.60 10.31
CA MET A 201 28.68 19.62 11.38
C MET A 201 29.09 18.24 10.82
#